data_AF-A0A453SGA4-F1
#
_entry.id   AF-A0A453SGA4-F1
#
_cell.length_a   1.000
_cell.length_b   1.000
_cell.length_c   1.000
_cell.angle_alpha   90.00
_cell.angle_beta   90.00
_cell.angle_gamma   90.00
#
_symmetry.space_group_name_H-M   'P 1'
#
loop_
_entity.id
_entity.type
_entity.pdbx_description
1 polymer ?
#
loop_
_entity_poly.entity_id
_entity_poly.type
_entity_poly.pdbx_seq_one_letter_code
_entity_poly.pdbx_strand_id
1 'polypeptide(L)'
;MGAVTSLLYGAEDPSIAGMVLDSAFSNLYELMLELVDVYKIRVPKFTVKMAVHYMRRVIQRRAKFDIMDLNVVQFAPKTFIPALFGHASSDVFIQSHHTDRIHQAYAGDKNLIKFDGDHNSARPQFYYDSVSIFFYNVLNPPQFPSACSNKLEKYYNRGAGTNESLLYEIINGLRAAGTDAGSSSAAAASFTNGAAQPP
;
A
#
# COMPACT_ATOMS: atom_id res chain seq x y z
N MET A 1 10.72 -1.64 -1.48
CA MET A 1 10.32 -3.08 -1.38
C MET A 1 8.85 -3.24 -1.05
N GLY A 2 8.36 -2.75 0.11
CA GLY A 2 6.97 -2.91 0.52
C GLY A 2 5.94 -2.45 -0.52
N ALA A 3 6.10 -1.26 -1.09
CA ALA A 3 5.21 -0.75 -2.13
C ALA A 3 5.12 -1.67 -3.36
N VAL A 4 6.24 -2.27 -3.79
CA VAL A 4 6.25 -3.21 -4.92
C VAL A 4 5.51 -4.50 -4.57
N THR A 5 5.73 -5.03 -3.36
CA THR A 5 4.99 -6.20 -2.86
C THR A 5 3.49 -5.91 -2.80
N SER A 6 3.08 -4.76 -2.26
CA SER A 6 1.68 -4.36 -2.18
C SER A 6 1.04 -4.28 -3.57
N LEU A 7 1.69 -3.65 -4.55
CA LEU A 7 1.15 -3.54 -5.90
C LEU A 7 1.02 -4.91 -6.58
N LEU A 8 2.03 -5.78 -6.46
CA LEU A 8 1.98 -7.12 -7.04
C LEU A 8 0.84 -7.94 -6.44
N TYR A 9 0.69 -7.89 -5.11
CA TYR A 9 -0.38 -8.60 -4.43
C TYR A 9 -1.76 -8.00 -4.75
N GLY A 10 -1.88 -6.68 -4.79
CA GLY A 10 -3.13 -6.00 -5.17
C GLY A 10 -3.54 -6.21 -6.63
N ALA A 11 -2.60 -6.55 -7.52
CA ALA A 11 -2.95 -6.97 -8.87
C ALA A 11 -3.66 -8.35 -8.90
N GLU A 12 -3.52 -9.15 -7.85
CA GLU A 12 -4.11 -10.50 -7.74
C GLU A 12 -5.35 -10.53 -6.83
N ASP A 13 -5.44 -9.63 -5.85
CA ASP A 13 -6.52 -9.61 -4.87
C ASP A 13 -7.39 -8.34 -4.98
N PRO A 14 -8.58 -8.42 -5.62
CA PRO A 14 -9.49 -7.30 -5.74
C PRO A 14 -10.24 -6.97 -4.44
N SER A 15 -10.07 -7.74 -3.36
CA SER A 15 -10.69 -7.44 -2.05
C SER A 15 -9.98 -6.32 -1.28
N ILE A 16 -8.77 -5.94 -1.72
CA ILE A 16 -8.03 -4.82 -1.13
C ILE A 16 -8.73 -3.51 -1.44
N ALA A 17 -9.12 -2.78 -0.40
CA ALA A 17 -9.84 -1.51 -0.56
C ALA A 17 -8.96 -0.37 -1.08
N GLY A 18 -7.69 -0.29 -0.67
CA GLY A 18 -6.77 0.78 -1.07
C GLY A 18 -5.31 0.48 -0.77
N MET A 19 -4.39 1.15 -1.47
CA MET A 19 -2.94 0.99 -1.30
C MET A 19 -2.21 2.33 -1.13
N VAL A 20 -1.16 2.33 -0.32
CA VAL A 20 -0.18 3.41 -0.27
C VAL A 20 1.16 2.87 -0.76
N LEU A 21 1.69 3.49 -1.81
CA LEU A 21 2.86 3.03 -2.56
C LEU A 21 3.98 4.06 -2.44
N ASP A 22 4.71 4.00 -1.33
CA ASP A 22 5.85 4.88 -1.04
C ASP A 22 7.15 4.33 -1.66
N SER A 23 7.81 5.15 -2.49
CA SER A 23 9.13 4.89 -3.05
C SER A 23 9.19 3.55 -3.81
N ALA A 24 8.21 3.33 -4.70
CA ALA A 24 8.13 2.12 -5.51
C ALA A 24 9.14 2.14 -6.67
N PHE A 25 9.87 1.03 -6.86
CA PHE A 25 10.70 0.82 -8.05
C PHE A 25 9.92 0.09 -9.16
N SER A 26 10.18 0.40 -10.43
CA SER A 26 9.45 -0.18 -11.56
C SER A 26 9.97 -1.55 -11.98
N ASN A 27 11.28 -1.74 -11.94
CA ASN A 27 11.93 -2.96 -12.40
C ASN A 27 13.18 -3.22 -11.54
N LEU A 28 13.30 -4.43 -11.00
CA LEU A 28 14.42 -4.76 -10.10
C LEU A 28 15.77 -4.77 -10.82
N TYR A 29 15.82 -5.21 -12.08
CA TYR A 29 17.06 -5.21 -12.86
C TYR A 29 17.55 -3.79 -13.14
N GLU A 30 16.66 -2.88 -13.56
CA GLU A 30 16.98 -1.46 -13.75
C GLU A 30 17.52 -0.86 -12.44
N LEU A 31 16.81 -1.06 -11.33
CA LEU A 31 17.23 -0.58 -10.01
C LEU A 31 18.63 -1.09 -9.62
N MET A 32 18.90 -2.38 -9.83
CA MET A 32 20.22 -2.96 -9.50
C MET A 32 21.35 -2.34 -10.32
N LEU A 33 21.11 -1.95 -11.57
CA LEU A 33 22.10 -1.27 -12.39
C LEU A 33 22.32 0.17 -11.91
N GLU A 34 21.26 0.90 -11.57
CA GLU A 34 21.35 2.29 -11.11
C GLU A 34 22.09 2.42 -9.78
N LEU A 35 21.86 1.49 -8.85
CA LEU A 35 22.56 1.50 -7.57
C LEU A 35 24.08 1.42 -7.73
N VAL A 36 24.58 0.73 -8.76
CA VAL A 36 26.03 0.65 -9.03
C VAL A 36 26.61 2.02 -9.37
N ASP A 37 25.86 2.82 -10.12
CA ASP A 37 26.24 4.19 -10.49
C ASP A 37 26.16 5.12 -9.26
N VAL A 38 25.14 4.96 -8.41
CA VAL A 38 24.95 5.73 -7.16
C VAL A 38 26.10 5.51 -6.18
N TYR A 39 26.54 4.26 -5.99
CA TYR A 39 27.68 3.92 -5.12
C TYR A 39 29.05 4.21 -5.76
N LYS A 40 29.07 4.80 -6.97
CA LYS A 40 30.29 5.18 -7.70
C LYS A 40 31.32 4.06 -7.80
N ILE A 41 30.86 2.81 -7.96
CA ILE A 41 31.75 1.66 -8.07
C ILE A 41 32.45 1.74 -9.43
N ARG A 42 33.75 1.97 -9.43
CA ARG A 42 34.53 2.21 -10.65
C ARG A 42 34.87 0.89 -11.34
N VAL A 43 33.88 0.30 -12.02
CA VAL A 43 34.01 -0.95 -12.76
C VAL A 43 33.46 -0.83 -14.19
N PRO A 44 34.03 -1.54 -15.18
CA PRO A 44 33.46 -1.59 -16.52
C PRO A 44 32.01 -2.12 -16.50
N LYS A 45 31.12 -1.51 -17.30
CA LYS A 45 29.69 -1.88 -17.38
C LYS A 45 29.44 -3.37 -17.67
N PHE A 46 30.34 -4.03 -18.41
CA PHE A 46 30.27 -5.46 -18.67
C PHE A 46 30.40 -6.31 -17.38
N THR A 47 31.28 -5.90 -16.46
CA THR A 47 31.49 -6.60 -15.18
C THR A 47 30.25 -6.53 -14.29
N VAL A 48 29.56 -5.38 -14.30
CA VAL A 48 28.28 -5.20 -13.59
C VAL A 48 27.24 -6.17 -14.14
N LYS A 49 27.08 -6.23 -15.46
CA LYS A 49 26.14 -7.17 -16.10
C LYS A 49 26.46 -8.62 -15.76
N MET A 50 27.74 -9.01 -15.76
CA MET A 50 28.18 -10.35 -15.33
C MET A 50 27.78 -10.65 -13.89
N ALA A 51 28.01 -9.72 -12.96
CA ALA A 51 27.62 -9.87 -11.56
C ALA A 51 26.10 -10.00 -11.41
N VAL A 52 25.32 -9.18 -12.12
CA VAL A 52 23.85 -9.26 -12.11
C VAL A 52 23.35 -10.58 -12.70
N HIS A 53 23.96 -11.09 -13.78
CA HIS A 53 23.65 -12.41 -14.31
C HIS A 53 23.98 -13.55 -13.33
N TYR A 54 25.09 -13.43 -12.60
CA TYR A 54 25.43 -14.39 -11.54
C TYR A 54 24.39 -14.34 -10.41
N MET A 55 24.02 -13.14 -9.93
CA MET A 55 22.98 -12.96 -8.91
C MET A 55 21.64 -13.53 -9.37
N ARG A 56 21.21 -13.26 -10.62
CA ARG A 56 20.02 -13.87 -11.24
C ARG A 56 20.04 -15.40 -11.10
N ARG A 57 21.14 -16.05 -11.50
CA ARG A 57 21.29 -17.52 -11.39
C ARG A 57 21.24 -18.02 -9.95
N VAL A 58 21.76 -17.27 -8.99
CA VAL A 58 21.70 -17.63 -7.56
C VAL A 58 20.27 -17.49 -7.04
N ILE A 59 19.61 -16.37 -7.35
CA ILE A 59 18.24 -16.06 -6.92
C ILE A 59 17.25 -17.06 -7.54
N GLN A 60 17.32 -17.34 -8.83
CA GLN A 60 16.51 -18.37 -9.48
C GLN A 60 16.67 -19.74 -8.80
N ARG A 61 17.90 -20.12 -8.42
CA ARG A 61 18.13 -21.41 -7.75
C ARG A 61 17.53 -21.46 -6.35
N ARG A 62 17.65 -20.38 -5.57
CA ARG A 62 17.26 -20.31 -4.15
C ARG A 62 15.81 -19.91 -3.92
N ALA A 63 15.36 -18.86 -4.60
CA ALA A 63 14.07 -18.23 -4.41
C ALA A 63 13.04 -18.58 -5.51
N LYS A 64 13.46 -19.37 -6.51
CA LYS A 64 12.59 -19.89 -7.59
C LYS A 64 11.86 -18.80 -8.40
N PHE A 65 12.41 -17.59 -8.44
CA PHE A 65 11.92 -16.49 -9.28
C PHE A 65 13.06 -15.87 -10.09
N ASP A 66 12.70 -15.26 -11.22
CA ASP A 66 13.62 -14.50 -12.05
C ASP A 66 13.56 -13.01 -11.70
N ILE A 67 14.70 -12.41 -11.38
CA ILE A 67 14.78 -10.96 -11.12
C ILE A 67 14.37 -10.11 -12.32
N MET A 68 14.47 -10.66 -13.53
CA MET A 68 14.07 -9.95 -14.76
C MET A 68 12.55 -9.88 -14.91
N ASP A 69 11.83 -10.84 -14.32
CA ASP A 69 10.38 -10.91 -14.37
C ASP A 69 9.74 -10.00 -13.32
N LEU A 70 10.52 -9.49 -12.35
CA LEU A 70 10.09 -8.53 -11.35
C LEU A 70 10.01 -7.12 -11.94
N ASN A 71 9.02 -6.94 -12.81
CA ASN A 71 8.64 -5.70 -13.46
C ASN A 71 7.22 -5.32 -13.03
N VAL A 72 7.07 -4.22 -12.30
CA VAL A 72 5.79 -3.78 -11.72
C VAL A 72 4.90 -3.11 -12.76
N VAL A 73 5.50 -2.55 -13.82
CA VAL A 73 4.80 -1.81 -14.88
C VAL A 73 3.87 -2.71 -15.69
N GLN A 74 4.12 -4.02 -15.73
CA GLN A 74 3.22 -4.98 -16.40
C GLN A 74 1.93 -5.28 -15.60
N PHE A 75 1.94 -4.98 -14.30
CA PHE A 75 0.79 -5.21 -13.40
C PHE A 75 -0.04 -3.94 -13.20
N ALA A 76 0.60 -2.77 -13.19
CA ALA A 76 -0.08 -1.48 -12.99
C ALA A 76 -1.32 -1.26 -13.90
N PRO A 77 -1.32 -1.63 -15.20
CA PRO A 77 -2.50 -1.49 -16.07
C PRO A 77 -3.66 -2.44 -15.74
N LYS A 78 -3.45 -3.43 -14.87
CA LYS A 78 -4.45 -4.42 -14.46
C LYS A 78 -4.93 -4.19 -13.03
N THR A 79 -4.35 -3.22 -12.32
CA THR A 79 -4.69 -2.91 -10.93
C THR A 79 -5.64 -1.72 -10.88
N PHE A 80 -6.84 -1.95 -10.33
CA PHE A 80 -7.90 -0.94 -10.22
C PHE A 80 -8.13 -0.42 -8.80
N ILE A 81 -7.41 -0.99 -7.83
CA ILE A 81 -7.47 -0.57 -6.42
C ILE A 81 -7.02 0.90 -6.32
N PRO A 82 -7.78 1.77 -5.63
CA PRO A 82 -7.35 3.13 -5.33
C PRO A 82 -5.95 3.16 -4.70
N ALA A 83 -5.07 4.01 -5.21
CA ALA A 83 -3.69 4.06 -4.77
C ALA A 83 -3.18 5.50 -4.54
N LEU A 84 -2.49 5.69 -3.42
CA LEU A 84 -1.73 6.90 -3.13
C LEU A 84 -0.24 6.61 -3.27
N PHE A 85 0.42 7.24 -4.23
CA PHE A 85 1.86 7.15 -4.44
C PHE A 85 2.58 8.26 -3.67
N GLY A 86 3.71 7.91 -3.06
CA GLY A 86 4.62 8.86 -2.41
C GLY A 86 6.03 8.69 -2.94
N HIS A 87 6.75 9.80 -3.14
CA HIS A 87 8.14 9.72 -3.55
C HIS A 87 8.94 10.94 -3.08
N ALA A 88 10.14 10.71 -2.53
CA ALA A 88 11.01 11.78 -2.09
C ALA A 88 11.77 12.40 -3.29
N SER A 89 11.76 13.72 -3.43
CA SER A 89 12.32 14.43 -4.60
C SER A 89 13.83 14.22 -4.76
N SER A 90 14.56 13.95 -3.67
CA SER A 90 16.01 13.72 -3.66
C SER A 90 16.37 12.26 -3.38
N ASP A 91 15.45 11.32 -3.65
CA ASP A 91 15.74 9.89 -3.55
C ASP A 91 16.74 9.44 -4.63
N VAL A 92 17.97 9.15 -4.18
CA VAL A 92 19.03 8.59 -5.03
C VAL A 92 19.07 7.06 -5.00
N PHE A 93 18.38 6.43 -4.06
CA PHE A 93 18.35 4.98 -3.94
C PHE A 93 17.34 4.37 -4.92
N ILE A 94 16.13 4.94 -5.00
CA ILE A 94 15.14 4.66 -6.04
C ILE A 94 14.81 5.98 -6.70
N GLN A 95 15.31 6.19 -7.92
CA GLN A 95 15.05 7.44 -8.62
C GLN A 95 13.56 7.61 -8.95
N SER A 96 13.08 8.86 -8.93
CA SER A 96 11.66 9.20 -9.11
C SER A 96 11.01 8.70 -10.39
N HIS A 97 11.79 8.53 -11.47
CA HIS A 97 11.29 8.03 -12.74
C HIS A 97 10.63 6.64 -12.62
N HIS A 98 11.06 5.81 -11.64
CA HIS A 98 10.44 4.52 -11.40
C HIS A 98 8.99 4.67 -10.94
N THR A 99 8.75 5.52 -9.94
CA THR A 99 7.39 5.79 -9.43
C THR A 99 6.57 6.50 -10.50
N ASP A 100 7.15 7.44 -11.24
CA ASP A 100 6.46 8.14 -12.34
C ASP A 100 5.99 7.15 -13.42
N ARG A 101 6.83 6.18 -13.81
CA ARG A 101 6.49 5.15 -14.81
C ARG A 101 5.36 4.23 -14.33
N ILE A 102 5.40 3.79 -13.07
CA ILE A 102 4.32 2.97 -12.49
C ILE A 102 3.03 3.78 -12.44
N HIS A 103 3.08 4.99 -11.88
CA HIS A 103 1.93 5.88 -11.76
C HIS A 103 1.31 6.15 -13.12
N GLN A 104 2.11 6.44 -14.15
CA GLN A 104 1.60 6.66 -15.51
C GLN A 104 0.84 5.45 -16.05
N ALA A 105 1.38 4.24 -15.87
CA ALA A 105 0.78 2.98 -16.35
C ALA A 105 -0.40 2.48 -15.51
N TYR A 106 -0.59 2.98 -14.29
CA TYR A 106 -1.59 2.48 -13.34
C TYR A 106 -3.03 2.74 -13.82
N ALA A 107 -3.91 1.73 -13.75
CA ALA A 107 -5.26 1.83 -14.32
C ALA A 107 -6.31 2.38 -13.34
N GLY A 108 -6.18 2.07 -12.05
CA GLY A 108 -7.11 2.53 -11.02
C GLY A 108 -6.95 4.01 -10.64
N ASP A 109 -7.81 4.45 -9.73
CA ASP A 109 -7.71 5.78 -9.12
C ASP A 109 -6.35 5.96 -8.46
N LYS A 110 -5.68 7.05 -8.80
CA LYS A 110 -4.29 7.28 -8.41
C LYS A 110 -4.01 8.74 -8.12
N ASN A 111 -3.21 8.99 -7.09
CA ASN A 111 -2.62 10.29 -6.81
C ASN A 111 -1.14 10.12 -6.49
N LEU A 112 -0.32 11.12 -6.83
CA LEU A 112 1.12 11.11 -6.56
C LEU A 112 1.52 12.36 -5.77
N ILE A 113 2.07 12.14 -4.58
CA ILE A 113 2.64 13.19 -3.75
C ILE A 113 4.17 13.08 -3.81
N LYS A 114 4.81 14.11 -4.35
CA LYS A 114 6.26 14.31 -4.23
C LYS A 114 6.55 15.22 -3.04
N PHE A 115 7.57 14.89 -2.27
CA PHE A 115 7.95 15.63 -1.06
C PHE A 115 9.46 15.75 -0.92
N ASP A 116 9.92 16.75 -0.18
CA ASP A 116 11.36 16.95 0.07
C ASP A 116 11.91 15.84 0.97
N GLY A 117 13.13 15.40 0.67
CA GLY A 117 13.80 14.32 1.39
C GLY A 117 14.52 13.34 0.45
N ASP A 118 15.19 12.36 1.05
CA ASP A 118 15.76 11.19 0.40
C ASP A 118 15.00 9.91 0.77
N HIS A 119 15.46 8.75 0.28
CA HIS A 119 14.84 7.44 0.54
C HIS A 119 14.55 7.16 2.02
N ASN A 120 15.47 7.54 2.90
CA ASN A 120 15.50 7.18 4.32
C ASN A 120 15.07 8.33 5.22
N SER A 121 14.91 9.53 4.67
CA SER A 121 14.39 10.69 5.38
C SER A 121 13.01 10.42 5.96
N ALA A 122 12.75 10.98 7.14
CA ALA A 122 11.41 10.99 7.72
C ALA A 122 10.46 11.69 6.75
N ARG A 123 9.27 11.13 6.55
CA ARG A 123 8.27 11.76 5.68
C ARG A 123 7.71 13.01 6.37
N PRO A 124 7.42 14.09 5.62
CA PRO A 124 6.85 15.28 6.23
C PRO A 124 5.43 15.01 6.71
N GLN A 125 4.99 15.78 7.71
CA GLN A 125 3.67 15.57 8.35
C GLN A 125 2.51 15.57 7.36
N PHE A 126 2.53 16.47 6.36
CA PHE A 126 1.47 16.55 5.36
C PHE A 126 1.32 15.27 4.54
N TYR A 127 2.39 14.49 4.36
CA TYR A 127 2.31 13.20 3.67
C TYR A 127 1.61 12.16 4.54
N TYR A 128 1.94 12.11 5.84
CA TYR A 128 1.21 11.27 6.80
C TYR A 128 -0.27 11.66 6.88
N ASP A 129 -0.58 12.95 6.94
CA ASP A 129 -1.96 13.45 6.96
C ASP A 129 -2.72 13.04 5.69
N SER A 130 -2.08 13.14 4.52
CA SER A 130 -2.64 12.72 3.23
C SER A 130 -2.91 11.21 3.19
N VAL A 131 -2.01 10.39 3.74
CA VAL A 131 -2.19 8.94 3.88
C VAL A 131 -3.37 8.62 4.80
N SER A 132 -3.48 9.31 5.94
CA SER A 132 -4.61 9.14 6.87
C SER A 132 -5.94 9.50 6.22
N ILE A 133 -6.01 10.63 5.51
CA ILE A 133 -7.21 11.06 4.78
C ILE A 133 -7.58 10.04 3.68
N PHE A 134 -6.59 9.59 2.91
CA PHE A 134 -6.79 8.57 1.87
C PHE A 134 -7.42 7.30 2.45
N PHE A 135 -6.84 6.73 3.51
CA PHE A 135 -7.39 5.54 4.13
C PHE A 135 -8.74 5.77 4.79
N TYR A 136 -8.98 6.93 5.40
CA TYR A 136 -10.29 7.26 5.95
C TYR A 136 -11.38 7.21 4.86
N ASN A 137 -11.10 7.80 3.70
CA ASN A 137 -12.05 7.84 2.60
C ASN A 137 -12.29 6.45 1.99
N VAL A 138 -11.22 5.66 1.83
CA VAL A 138 -11.30 4.35 1.17
C VAL A 138 -11.85 3.26 2.09
N LEU A 139 -11.47 3.26 3.37
CA LEU A 139 -11.94 2.27 4.33
C LEU A 139 -13.32 2.63 4.91
N ASN A 140 -13.71 3.91 4.84
CA ASN A 140 -14.95 4.44 5.39
C ASN A 140 -15.23 3.93 6.82
N PRO A 141 -14.32 4.18 7.77
CA PRO A 141 -14.47 3.66 9.12
C PRO A 141 -15.75 4.21 9.78
N PRO A 142 -16.36 3.46 10.71
CA PRO A 142 -17.53 3.94 11.43
C PRO A 142 -17.26 5.27 12.11
N GLN A 143 -18.27 6.14 12.15
CA GLN A 143 -18.13 7.45 12.78
C GLN A 143 -17.79 7.29 14.26
N PHE A 144 -16.81 8.08 14.71
CA PHE A 144 -16.41 8.07 16.11
C PHE A 144 -17.57 8.57 16.97
N PRO A 145 -17.94 7.85 18.05
CA PRO A 145 -18.81 8.38 19.08
C PRO A 145 -18.20 9.69 19.62
N SER A 146 -19.02 10.72 19.81
CA SER A 146 -18.59 12.03 20.31
C SER A 146 -17.75 11.94 21.60
N ALA A 147 -18.04 10.96 22.46
CA ALA A 147 -17.28 10.66 23.67
C ALA A 147 -15.80 10.28 23.43
N CYS A 148 -15.46 9.72 22.26
CA CYS A 148 -14.10 9.34 21.91
C CYS A 148 -13.32 10.47 21.20
N SER A 149 -14.00 11.50 20.72
CA SER A 149 -13.40 12.60 19.94
C SER A 149 -12.37 13.38 20.76
N ASN A 150 -12.67 13.68 22.03
CA ASN A 150 -11.74 14.36 22.94
C ASN A 150 -10.47 13.53 23.24
N LYS A 151 -10.57 12.20 23.24
CA LYS A 151 -9.43 11.30 23.44
C LYS A 151 -8.54 11.26 22.19
N LEU A 152 -9.16 11.22 21.01
CA LEU A 152 -8.48 11.24 19.73
C LEU A 152 -7.70 12.55 19.52
N GLU A 153 -8.32 13.70 19.82
CA GLU A 153 -7.68 15.01 19.74
C GLU A 153 -6.44 15.09 20.67
N LYS A 154 -6.56 14.53 21.88
CA LYS A 154 -5.44 14.43 22.83
C LYS A 154 -4.33 13.49 22.36
N TYR A 155 -4.66 12.45 21.58
CA TYR A 155 -3.66 11.56 20.96
C TYR A 155 -2.85 12.30 19.89
N TYR A 156 -3.54 12.99 18.96
CA TYR A 156 -2.89 13.76 17.89
C TYR A 156 -2.01 14.88 18.43
N ASN A 157 -2.51 15.67 19.39
CA ASN A 157 -1.77 16.78 19.98
C ASN A 157 -0.53 16.33 20.78
N ARG A 158 -0.42 15.05 21.14
CA ARG A 158 0.70 14.49 21.90
C ARG A 158 1.74 13.76 21.03
N GLY A 159 1.51 13.73 19.71
CA GLY A 159 2.34 13.02 18.74
C GLY A 159 1.92 11.56 18.60
N ALA A 160 1.46 11.19 17.41
CA ALA A 160 1.13 9.82 17.04
C ALA A 160 2.37 8.93 17.23
N GLY A 161 2.30 7.98 18.18
CA GLY A 161 3.39 7.05 18.49
C GLY A 161 3.85 6.99 19.95
N THR A 162 3.39 7.88 20.84
CA THR A 162 3.87 7.89 22.25
C THR A 162 2.93 7.22 23.26
N ASN A 163 1.70 6.84 22.88
CA ASN A 163 0.70 6.30 23.80
C ASN A 163 -0.16 5.18 23.17
N GLU A 164 0.42 3.99 22.99
CA GLU A 164 -0.30 2.81 22.50
C GLU A 164 -1.54 2.49 23.35
N SER A 165 -1.47 2.68 24.67
CA SER A 165 -2.60 2.48 25.59
C SER A 165 -3.84 3.30 25.22
N LEU A 166 -3.64 4.54 24.78
CA LEU A 166 -4.72 5.45 24.41
C LEU A 166 -5.29 5.10 23.02
N LEU A 167 -4.44 4.59 22.12
CA LEU A 167 -4.88 4.00 20.85
C LEU A 167 -5.76 2.75 21.08
N TYR A 168 -5.33 1.83 21.96
CA TYR A 168 -6.11 0.64 22.31
C TYR A 168 -7.47 1.01 22.94
N GLU A 169 -7.50 2.04 23.78
CA GLU A 169 -8.75 2.52 24.38
C GLU A 169 -9.72 3.08 23.32
N ILE A 170 -9.22 3.82 22.34
CA ILE A 170 -10.02 4.32 21.21
C ILE A 170 -10.58 3.15 20.39
N ILE A 171 -9.74 2.16 20.04
CA ILE A 171 -10.14 0.98 19.26
C ILE A 171 -11.21 0.16 20.00
N ASN A 172 -11.05 -0.05 21.30
CA ASN A 172 -12.03 -0.77 22.12
C ASN A 172 -13.35 0.00 22.23
N GLY A 173 -13.30 1.33 22.36
CA GLY A 173 -14.47 2.19 22.36
C GLY A 173 -15.28 2.11 21.05
N LEU A 174 -14.59 2.08 19.91
CA LEU A 174 -15.22 1.88 18.59
C LEU A 174 -15.90 0.51 18.47
N ARG A 175 -15.24 -0.55 18.95
CA ARG A 175 -15.79 -1.91 18.90
C ARG A 175 -17.07 -2.04 19.73
N ALA A 176 -17.10 -1.43 20.91
CA ALA A 176 -18.28 -1.42 21.78
C ALA A 176 -19.46 -0.64 21.16
N ALA A 177 -19.19 0.46 20.45
CA ALA A 177 -20.23 1.19 19.73
C ALA A 177 -20.79 0.43 18.51
N GLY A 178 -19.96 -0.40 17.86
CA GLY A 178 -20.37 -1.23 16.72
C GLY A 178 -21.25 -2.44 17.10
N THR A 179 -21.23 -2.90 18.34
CA THR A 179 -22.09 -4.00 18.81
C THR A 179 -23.54 -3.61 19.09
N ASP A 180 -23.81 -2.30 19.26
CA ASP A 180 -25.16 -1.79 19.51
C ASP A 180 -25.89 -1.39 18.20
N ALA A 181 -25.17 -1.26 17.08
CA ALA A 181 -25.75 -1.12 15.75
C ALA A 181 -26.08 -2.51 15.19
N GLY A 182 -27.08 -3.15 15.77
CA GLY A 182 -27.63 -4.42 15.29
C GLY A 182 -28.03 -4.31 13.82
N SER A 183 -27.51 -5.24 13.00
CA SER A 183 -28.02 -5.58 11.68
C SER A 183 -29.54 -5.66 11.70
N SER A 184 -30.22 -4.64 11.21
CA SER A 184 -31.63 -4.73 10.87
C SER A 184 -31.78 -5.38 9.50
N SER A 185 -31.60 -6.70 9.48
CA SER A 185 -32.19 -7.59 8.48
C SER A 185 -33.11 -8.54 9.22
N ALA A 186 -34.22 -7.99 9.72
CA ALA A 186 -35.34 -8.76 10.22
C ALA A 186 -36.59 -8.34 9.44
N ALA A 187 -36.77 -8.95 8.28
CA ALA A 187 -38.08 -9.14 7.68
C ALA A 187 -38.30 -10.65 7.60
N ALA A 188 -38.85 -11.21 8.67
CA ALA A 188 -39.41 -12.55 8.68
C ALA A 188 -40.91 -12.42 8.96
N ALA A 189 -41.74 -12.85 8.01
CA ALA A 189 -43.09 -13.31 8.26
C ALA A 189 -43.48 -14.35 7.20
N SER A 190 -43.43 -15.60 7.63
CA SER A 190 -43.87 -16.83 6.99
C SER A 190 -45.36 -16.82 6.62
N PHE A 191 -45.83 -17.70 5.71
CA PHE A 191 -46.92 -18.68 5.94
C PHE A 191 -47.18 -19.59 4.71
N THR A 192 -46.91 -20.88 4.92
CA THR A 192 -47.61 -22.13 4.51
C THR A 192 -48.57 -22.21 3.30
N ASN A 193 -48.34 -23.21 2.44
CA ASN A 193 -49.24 -24.30 1.98
C ASN A 193 -48.53 -25.00 0.80
N GLY A 194 -48.58 -26.29 0.50
CA GLY A 194 -49.38 -27.46 0.87
C GLY A 194 -48.95 -28.58 -0.11
N ALA A 195 -49.20 -29.84 0.23
CA ALA A 195 -48.68 -31.05 -0.43
C ALA A 195 -49.13 -31.31 -1.90
N ALA A 196 -48.33 -32.14 -2.61
CA ALA A 196 -48.65 -33.28 -3.53
C ALA A 196 -49.92 -33.23 -4.42
N GLN A 197 -50.03 -33.70 -5.68
CA GLN A 197 -49.24 -34.45 -6.69
C GLN A 197 -50.02 -34.37 -8.05
N PRO A 198 -49.85 -35.20 -9.11
CA PRO A 198 -49.90 -34.80 -10.53
C PRO A 198 -51.22 -35.17 -11.26
N PRO A 199 -51.28 -35.04 -12.60
CA PRO A 199 -51.13 -36.25 -13.44
C PRO A 199 -49.97 -36.21 -14.45
#